data_AF-A0A086PJ61-F1
#
_entry.id   AF-A0A086PJ61-F1
#
_cell.length_a   1.000
_cell.length_b   1.000
_cell.length_c   1.000
_cell.angle_alpha   90.00
_cell.angle_beta   90.00
_cell.angle_gamma   90.00
#
_symmetry.space_group_name_H-M   'P 1'
#
loop_
_entity.id
_entity.type
_entity.pdbx_description
1 polymer ?
#
loop_
_entity_poly.entity_id
_entity_poly.type
_entity_poly.pdbx_seq_one_letter_code
_entity_poly.pdbx_strand_id
1 'polypeptide(L)'
;MQRTTAISNKFRAAAGLLAAVLFMLSPSGVRGRAAARNKITPNCMASDNITACVCKESETASLPKDGQSDSATLSESINTVTIQCPTTGDFKFVPSTVTDVCTAEETNMTLKTCEGDNNNKKTSPITAFLVDVDGSNAPEWTVATPESKTHSLTLPAENFPRVDKKFFAGCLKTSSSRQRNADV
;
A
#
# COMPACT_ATOMS: atom_id res chain seq x y z
N MET A 1 106.45 2.05 16.55
CA MET A 1 106.82 3.24 15.75
C MET A 1 105.57 3.74 15.05
N GLN A 2 105.35 5.07 14.99
CA GLN A 2 104.39 5.84 14.12
C GLN A 2 102.89 5.40 14.15
N ARG A 3 101.89 6.30 14.27
CA ARG A 3 101.45 7.39 13.35
C ARG A 3 101.09 6.82 11.95
N THR A 4 99.98 7.14 11.27
CA THR A 4 99.17 8.39 11.32
C THR A 4 97.74 8.22 10.75
N THR A 5 96.93 9.27 10.93
CA THR A 5 95.50 9.51 10.62
C THR A 5 95.16 9.90 9.15
N ALA A 6 93.89 9.72 8.72
CA ALA A 6 93.09 10.61 7.83
C ALA A 6 91.57 10.30 8.00
N ILE A 7 90.59 11.19 8.31
CA ILE A 7 90.05 12.41 7.63
C ILE A 7 89.18 12.02 6.39
N SER A 8 87.91 12.43 6.13
CA SER A 8 86.93 13.45 6.61
C SER A 8 85.47 12.92 6.37
N ASN A 9 84.40 13.10 7.17
CA ASN A 9 83.63 14.25 7.71
C ASN A 9 82.49 14.82 6.78
N LYS A 10 81.35 15.23 7.40
CA LYS A 10 80.12 15.93 6.86
C LYS A 10 79.05 15.04 6.17
N PHE A 11 77.72 15.29 6.26
CA PHE A 11 76.94 16.39 6.90
C PHE A 11 75.46 15.98 7.21
N ARG A 12 74.90 16.57 8.28
CA ARG A 12 73.50 17.00 8.52
C ARG A 12 72.30 16.02 8.51
N ALA A 13 71.66 16.01 9.68
CA ALA A 13 70.32 15.53 10.01
C ALA A 13 69.16 16.09 9.17
N ALA A 14 68.07 15.32 9.14
CA ALA A 14 66.70 15.83 9.07
C ALA A 14 65.81 14.98 10.00
N ALA A 15 65.14 15.60 10.97
CA ALA A 15 64.17 14.93 11.82
C ALA A 15 62.78 14.94 11.13
N GLY A 16 62.20 13.76 10.92
CA GLY A 16 60.83 13.61 10.43
C GLY A 16 59.88 13.26 11.57
N LEU A 17 59.05 14.20 12.03
CA LEU A 17 57.93 13.88 12.91
C LEU A 17 56.90 13.04 12.15
N LEU A 18 56.67 11.80 12.60
CA LEU A 18 55.48 11.05 12.22
C LEU A 18 54.32 11.47 13.12
N ALA A 19 53.56 12.47 12.68
CA ALA A 19 52.29 12.84 13.29
C ALA A 19 51.25 11.73 13.01
N ALA A 20 50.97 10.91 14.03
CA ALA A 20 49.91 9.90 13.96
C ALA A 20 48.53 10.57 14.00
N VAL A 21 47.98 10.89 12.82
CA VAL A 21 46.62 11.41 12.69
C VAL A 21 45.62 10.27 12.91
N LEU A 22 45.19 10.10 14.15
CA LEU A 22 44.06 9.23 14.50
C LEU A 22 42.76 9.84 13.96
N PHE A 23 42.38 9.45 12.74
CA PHE A 23 41.01 9.66 12.24
C PHE A 23 40.04 8.83 13.07
N MET A 24 39.52 9.43 14.14
CA MET A 24 38.34 8.96 14.86
C MET A 24 37.13 9.08 13.92
N LEU A 25 36.92 8.05 13.11
CA LEU A 25 35.70 7.83 12.33
C LEU A 25 34.54 7.64 13.30
N SER A 26 33.93 8.74 13.75
CA SER A 26 32.67 8.71 14.49
C SER A 26 31.56 8.23 13.56
N PRO A 27 31.00 7.01 13.74
CA PRO A 27 29.81 6.63 13.01
C PRO A 27 28.64 7.28 13.74
N SER A 28 28.43 8.58 13.50
CA SER A 28 27.16 9.26 13.76
C SER A 28 26.10 8.77 12.77
N GLY A 29 25.95 7.44 12.71
CA GLY A 29 24.87 6.75 12.06
C GLY A 29 23.62 7.08 12.85
N VAL A 30 22.99 8.21 12.49
CA VAL A 30 21.64 8.54 12.89
C VAL A 30 20.79 7.36 12.46
N ARG A 31 20.51 6.47 13.42
CA ARG A 31 19.68 5.30 13.23
C ARG A 31 18.26 5.82 13.07
N GLY A 32 17.96 6.27 11.85
CA GLY A 32 16.64 6.73 11.47
C GLY A 32 15.67 5.64 11.87
N ARG A 33 14.88 5.90 12.93
CA ARG A 33 13.78 5.03 13.30
C ARG A 33 12.86 5.05 12.08
N ALA A 34 12.87 3.97 11.31
CA ALA A 34 11.84 3.73 10.33
C ALA A 34 10.53 3.73 11.12
N ALA A 35 9.75 4.81 11.01
CA ALA A 35 8.45 4.88 11.64
C ALA A 35 7.65 3.70 11.11
N ALA A 36 7.16 2.85 12.03
CA ALA A 36 6.23 1.79 11.68
C ALA A 36 5.07 2.46 10.94
N ARG A 37 4.92 2.13 9.66
CA ARG A 37 3.95 2.76 8.78
C ARG A 37 2.71 1.88 8.81
N ASN A 38 1.74 2.28 9.62
CA ASN A 38 0.48 1.55 9.81
C ASN A 38 -0.09 1.11 8.45
N LYS A 39 -0.14 -0.20 8.21
CA LYS A 39 -0.70 -0.77 6.98
C LYS A 39 -2.14 -1.12 7.25
N ILE A 40 -3.05 -0.64 6.40
CA ILE A 40 -4.41 -1.18 6.38
C ILE A 40 -4.30 -2.58 5.76
N THR A 41 -4.87 -3.58 6.39
CA THR A 41 -4.99 -4.92 5.81
C THR A 41 -6.47 -5.29 5.78
N PRO A 42 -7.01 -5.67 4.61
CA PRO A 42 -8.36 -6.23 4.50
C PRO A 42 -8.45 -7.58 5.22
N ASN A 43 -9.66 -8.05 5.41
CA ASN A 43 -9.94 -9.35 6.00
C ASN A 43 -11.26 -9.83 5.42
N CYS A 44 -11.19 -10.51 4.27
CA CYS A 44 -12.34 -10.98 3.53
C CYS A 44 -12.70 -12.41 3.94
N MET A 45 -13.98 -12.63 4.28
CA MET A 45 -14.58 -13.92 4.56
C MET A 45 -15.89 -14.05 3.76
N ALA A 46 -16.06 -15.16 3.04
CA ALA A 46 -17.31 -15.47 2.34
C ALA A 46 -18.26 -16.28 3.25
N SER A 47 -19.54 -15.89 3.27
CA SER A 47 -20.66 -16.64 3.85
C SER A 47 -21.87 -16.48 2.95
N ASP A 48 -22.53 -17.59 2.63
CA ASP A 48 -23.72 -17.60 1.79
C ASP A 48 -23.45 -16.89 0.44
N ASN A 49 -24.21 -15.87 0.06
CA ASN A 49 -23.98 -15.09 -1.16
C ASN A 49 -23.16 -13.80 -0.95
N ILE A 50 -22.57 -13.60 0.24
CA ILE A 50 -21.90 -12.36 0.65
C ILE A 50 -20.43 -12.63 1.00
N THR A 51 -19.52 -11.83 0.42
CA THR A 51 -18.14 -11.71 0.91
C THR A 51 -18.01 -10.44 1.77
N ALA A 52 -17.69 -10.59 3.05
CA ALA A 52 -17.51 -9.48 3.98
C ALA A 52 -16.02 -9.21 4.22
N CYS A 53 -15.56 -8.01 3.84
CA CYS A 53 -14.18 -7.54 3.97
C CYS A 53 -14.08 -6.46 5.05
N VAL A 54 -13.37 -6.74 6.14
CA VAL A 54 -13.15 -5.76 7.24
C VAL A 54 -11.74 -5.20 7.19
N CYS A 55 -11.61 -3.93 6.79
CA CYS A 55 -10.33 -3.23 6.77
C CYS A 55 -9.90 -2.84 8.20
N LYS A 56 -8.73 -3.32 8.65
CA LYS A 56 -8.16 -2.98 9.95
C LYS A 56 -6.79 -2.33 9.80
N GLU A 57 -6.52 -1.33 10.64
CA GLU A 57 -5.19 -0.75 10.76
C GLU A 57 -4.30 -1.72 11.55
N SER A 58 -3.18 -2.15 10.96
CA SER A 58 -2.24 -3.10 11.58
C SER A 58 -0.80 -2.58 11.54
N GLU A 59 -0.08 -2.77 12.64
CA GLU A 59 1.35 -2.47 12.76
C GLU A 59 2.24 -3.57 12.16
N THR A 60 1.68 -4.77 11.96
CA THR A 60 2.39 -5.94 11.43
C THR A 60 1.52 -6.65 10.39
N ALA A 61 2.11 -7.10 9.27
CA ALA A 61 1.42 -7.99 8.35
C ALA A 61 1.20 -9.35 9.05
N SER A 62 -0.04 -9.64 9.43
CA SER A 62 -0.43 -10.96 9.92
C SER A 62 -0.52 -11.94 8.76
N LEU A 63 -0.09 -13.18 8.97
CA LEU A 63 -0.38 -14.27 8.05
C LEU A 63 -1.91 -14.48 7.98
N PRO A 64 -2.50 -14.68 6.78
CA PRO A 64 -3.90 -15.02 6.67
C PRO A 64 -4.18 -16.33 7.43
N LYS A 65 -5.30 -16.35 8.16
CA LYS A 65 -5.85 -17.58 8.75
C LYS A 65 -6.60 -18.38 7.66
N ASP A 66 -6.88 -19.65 7.89
CA ASP A 66 -7.70 -20.44 6.96
C ASP A 66 -9.05 -19.75 6.70
N GLY A 67 -9.43 -19.67 5.42
CA GLY A 67 -10.64 -18.96 4.97
C GLY A 67 -10.54 -17.44 4.93
N GLN A 68 -9.38 -16.85 5.21
CA GLN A 68 -9.15 -15.40 5.24
C GLN A 68 -8.35 -14.96 4.01
N SER A 69 -8.93 -14.07 3.21
CA SER A 69 -8.29 -13.53 2.00
C SER A 69 -8.03 -12.04 2.14
N ASP A 70 -6.99 -11.55 1.46
CA ASP A 70 -6.79 -10.12 1.25
C ASP A 70 -7.75 -9.55 0.17
N SER A 71 -8.38 -10.42 -0.64
CA SER A 71 -9.28 -10.04 -1.74
C SER A 71 -10.61 -10.81 -1.73
N ALA A 72 -11.62 -10.28 -2.42
CA ALA A 72 -12.90 -10.96 -2.68
C ALA A 72 -12.95 -11.56 -4.10
N THR A 73 -13.62 -12.70 -4.26
CA THR A 73 -14.01 -13.24 -5.57
C THR A 73 -15.52 -13.31 -5.61
N LEU A 74 -16.12 -12.70 -6.63
CA LEU A 74 -17.56 -12.70 -6.85
C LEU A 74 -17.95 -13.67 -7.97
N SER A 75 -19.13 -14.25 -7.85
CA SER A 75 -19.74 -15.19 -8.80
C SER A 75 -21.27 -15.04 -8.78
N GLU A 76 -21.96 -15.73 -9.70
CA GLU A 76 -23.43 -15.79 -9.73
C GLU A 76 -24.04 -16.21 -8.37
N SER A 77 -23.36 -17.09 -7.62
CA SER A 77 -23.78 -17.58 -6.31
C SER A 77 -23.26 -16.77 -5.12
N ILE A 78 -22.15 -16.02 -5.28
CA ILE A 78 -21.57 -15.13 -4.26
C ILE A 78 -21.44 -13.76 -4.90
N ASN A 79 -22.57 -13.06 -5.01
CA ASN A 79 -22.72 -11.91 -5.87
C ASN A 79 -22.64 -10.56 -5.12
N THR A 80 -22.51 -10.58 -3.80
CA THR A 80 -22.40 -9.37 -2.96
C THR A 80 -21.02 -9.29 -2.28
N VAL A 81 -20.41 -8.11 -2.32
CA VAL A 81 -19.26 -7.77 -1.46
C VAL A 81 -19.63 -6.63 -0.52
N THR A 82 -19.18 -6.72 0.74
CA THR A 82 -19.21 -5.60 1.68
C THR A 82 -17.80 -5.22 2.12
N ILE A 83 -17.51 -3.92 2.19
CA ILE A 83 -16.23 -3.37 2.62
C ILE A 83 -16.50 -2.45 3.82
N GLN A 84 -16.04 -2.86 5.00
CA GLN A 84 -16.11 -2.06 6.21
C GLN A 84 -14.81 -1.29 6.43
N CYS A 85 -14.89 0.05 6.43
CA CYS A 85 -13.76 0.92 6.76
C CYS A 85 -13.60 1.14 8.27
N PRO A 86 -12.39 1.41 8.78
CA PRO A 86 -12.17 1.67 10.20
C PRO A 86 -13.05 2.82 10.71
N THR A 87 -13.86 2.55 11.73
CA THR A 87 -14.70 3.55 12.40
C THR A 87 -13.84 4.57 13.14
N THR A 88 -12.78 4.11 13.81
CA THR A 88 -11.75 4.94 14.45
C THR A 88 -10.77 5.53 13.43
N GLY A 89 -10.58 6.85 13.47
CA GLY A 89 -9.66 7.59 12.60
C GLY A 89 -10.28 8.04 11.28
N ASP A 90 -9.57 8.93 10.59
CA ASP A 90 -10.06 9.58 9.38
C ASP A 90 -9.81 8.72 8.14
N PHE A 91 -10.75 7.81 7.88
CA PHE A 91 -10.76 6.98 6.67
C PHE A 91 -12.01 7.31 5.83
N LYS A 92 -11.81 7.40 4.51
CA LYS A 92 -12.89 7.47 3.50
C LYS A 92 -12.89 6.22 2.64
N PHE A 93 -14.06 5.86 2.12
CA PHE A 93 -14.18 4.86 1.06
C PHE A 93 -13.70 5.45 -0.27
N VAL A 94 -13.14 4.59 -1.12
CA VAL A 94 -12.65 4.91 -2.46
C VAL A 94 -13.10 3.79 -3.40
N PRO A 95 -13.70 4.12 -4.56
CA PRO A 95 -13.88 5.47 -5.08
C PRO A 95 -15.04 6.23 -4.42
N SER A 96 -14.93 7.57 -4.38
CA SER A 96 -16.01 8.45 -3.91
C SER A 96 -17.26 8.48 -4.80
N THR A 97 -17.22 7.92 -6.01
CA THR A 97 -18.37 7.85 -6.93
C THR A 97 -19.01 6.47 -6.83
N VAL A 98 -20.29 6.38 -6.47
CA VAL A 98 -20.97 5.10 -6.16
C VAL A 98 -21.16 4.18 -7.37
N THR A 99 -21.17 4.71 -8.59
CA THR A 99 -21.27 3.93 -9.84
C THR A 99 -19.92 3.42 -10.36
N ASP A 100 -18.81 3.73 -9.68
CA ASP A 100 -17.45 3.48 -10.14
C ASP A 100 -16.73 2.42 -9.30
N VAL A 101 -15.69 1.85 -9.89
CA VAL A 101 -14.64 1.08 -9.21
C VAL A 101 -13.25 1.52 -9.69
N CYS A 102 -12.20 1.21 -8.93
CA CYS A 102 -10.83 1.48 -9.35
C CYS A 102 -10.36 0.43 -10.37
N THR A 103 -9.70 0.88 -11.44
CA THR A 103 -9.21 -0.03 -12.49
C THR A 103 -7.91 -0.74 -12.07
N ALA A 104 -7.83 -2.06 -12.29
CA ALA A 104 -6.69 -2.87 -11.85
C ALA A 104 -5.55 -3.01 -12.88
N GLU A 105 -5.65 -2.39 -14.07
CA GLU A 105 -4.83 -2.76 -15.24
C GLU A 105 -3.49 -2.02 -15.41
N GLU A 106 -3.16 -1.01 -14.58
CA GLU A 106 -1.85 -0.32 -14.67
C GLU A 106 -0.91 -0.59 -13.49
N THR A 107 0.37 -0.73 -13.79
CA THR A 107 1.43 -0.76 -12.77
C THR A 107 1.41 0.55 -11.96
N ASN A 108 1.37 0.44 -10.63
CA ASN A 108 1.26 1.55 -9.65
C ASN A 108 -0.15 2.16 -9.46
N MET A 109 -1.22 1.49 -9.89
CA MET A 109 -2.57 1.80 -9.39
C MET A 109 -2.61 1.74 -7.85
N THR A 110 -3.33 2.68 -7.24
CA THR A 110 -3.53 2.76 -5.78
C THR A 110 -4.88 3.40 -5.48
N LEU A 111 -5.46 3.14 -4.30
CA LEU A 111 -6.60 3.91 -3.78
C LEU A 111 -6.35 5.44 -3.81
N LYS A 112 -5.10 5.88 -3.67
CA LYS A 112 -4.78 7.32 -3.76
C LYS A 112 -4.88 7.87 -5.19
N THR A 113 -4.46 7.12 -6.21
CA THR A 113 -4.56 7.52 -7.62
C THR A 113 -5.95 7.26 -8.20
N CYS A 114 -6.66 6.25 -7.69
CA CYS A 114 -8.07 5.99 -8.00
C CYS A 114 -8.98 7.10 -7.51
N GLU A 115 -8.79 7.57 -6.27
CA GLU A 115 -9.54 8.70 -5.73
C GLU A 115 -9.29 9.98 -6.55
N GLY A 116 -8.01 10.27 -6.80
CA GLY A 116 -7.57 11.34 -7.70
C GLY A 116 -7.86 12.77 -7.22
N ASP A 117 -7.35 13.72 -7.99
CA ASP A 117 -7.84 15.09 -8.06
C ASP A 117 -8.22 15.35 -9.52
N ASN A 118 -9.28 16.13 -9.73
CA ASN A 118 -9.85 16.59 -11.01
C ASN A 118 -8.99 16.33 -12.27
N ASN A 119 -9.39 15.32 -13.07
CA ASN A 119 -8.87 14.90 -14.39
C ASN A 119 -7.80 13.79 -14.49
N ASN A 120 -7.33 13.18 -13.39
CA ASN A 120 -6.52 11.93 -13.48
C ASN A 120 -7.06 10.80 -12.57
N LYS A 121 -8.39 10.73 -12.45
CA LYS A 121 -9.10 9.73 -11.65
C LYS A 121 -9.03 8.36 -12.36
N LYS A 122 -8.34 7.38 -11.77
CA LYS A 122 -8.23 6.03 -12.32
C LYS A 122 -9.41 5.14 -11.86
N THR A 123 -10.61 5.49 -12.34
CA THR A 123 -11.82 4.68 -12.18
C THR A 123 -12.42 4.25 -13.51
N SER A 124 -13.36 3.32 -13.44
CA SER A 124 -14.29 3.01 -14.52
C SER A 124 -15.67 2.66 -13.94
N PRO A 125 -16.75 2.85 -14.71
CA PRO A 125 -18.09 2.45 -14.28
C PRO A 125 -18.15 0.95 -13.98
N ILE A 126 -18.90 0.54 -12.95
CA ILE A 126 -19.10 -0.88 -12.59
C ILE A 126 -19.65 -1.67 -13.79
N THR A 127 -20.54 -1.04 -14.57
CA THR A 127 -21.15 -1.63 -15.78
C THR A 127 -20.14 -2.01 -16.87
N ALA A 128 -18.93 -1.43 -16.88
CA ALA A 128 -17.87 -1.81 -17.83
C ALA A 128 -17.25 -3.20 -17.54
N PHE A 129 -17.54 -3.78 -16.37
CA PHE A 129 -17.06 -5.10 -15.94
C PHE A 129 -18.14 -6.20 -16.06
N LEU A 130 -19.31 -5.85 -16.57
CA LEU A 130 -20.50 -6.71 -16.65
C LEU A 130 -20.95 -6.88 -18.12
N VAL A 131 -21.86 -7.83 -18.36
CA VAL A 131 -22.52 -8.03 -19.67
C VAL A 131 -24.00 -7.73 -19.57
N ASP A 132 -24.60 -7.25 -20.67
CA ASP A 132 -26.06 -7.14 -20.85
C ASP A 132 -26.80 -6.34 -19.76
N VAL A 133 -26.11 -5.35 -19.16
CA VAL A 133 -26.67 -4.46 -18.13
C VAL A 133 -27.63 -3.45 -18.74
N ASP A 134 -28.88 -3.41 -18.26
CA ASP A 134 -29.80 -2.33 -18.56
C ASP A 134 -29.53 -1.08 -17.68
N GLY A 135 -29.92 0.10 -18.17
CA GLY A 135 -29.68 1.36 -17.45
C GLY A 135 -30.53 1.56 -16.19
N SER A 136 -31.45 0.65 -15.89
CA SER A 136 -32.41 0.75 -14.78
C SER A 136 -32.00 -0.09 -13.56
N ASN A 137 -31.22 -1.15 -13.79
CA ASN A 137 -30.72 -2.09 -12.78
C ASN A 137 -29.18 -2.06 -12.68
N ALA A 138 -28.55 -0.97 -13.16
CA ALA A 138 -27.11 -0.78 -13.07
C ALA A 138 -26.65 -0.76 -11.59
N PRO A 139 -25.73 -1.65 -11.17
CA PRO A 139 -25.35 -1.76 -9.76
C PRO A 139 -24.45 -0.61 -9.30
N GLU A 140 -24.62 -0.21 -8.05
CA GLU A 140 -23.87 0.87 -7.39
C GLU A 140 -23.48 0.50 -5.94
N TRP A 141 -22.48 1.20 -5.40
CA TRP A 141 -22.09 1.11 -4.00
C TRP A 141 -23.13 1.77 -3.10
N THR A 142 -23.77 0.96 -2.26
CA THR A 142 -24.72 1.42 -1.23
C THR A 142 -24.03 1.51 0.13
N VAL A 143 -24.52 2.40 1.02
CA VAL A 143 -24.08 2.46 2.42
C VAL A 143 -25.00 1.56 3.25
N ALA A 144 -24.49 0.42 3.72
CA ALA A 144 -25.28 -0.57 4.45
C ALA A 144 -25.78 -0.02 5.80
N THR A 145 -24.92 0.67 6.55
CA THR A 145 -25.34 1.64 7.58
C THR A 145 -24.31 2.80 7.66
N PRO A 146 -24.75 4.06 7.87
CA PRO A 146 -23.83 5.20 7.98
C PRO A 146 -22.84 5.08 9.16
N GLU A 147 -23.31 4.51 10.27
CA GLU A 147 -22.54 4.37 11.50
C GLU A 147 -21.41 3.33 11.39
N SER A 148 -21.61 2.28 10.59
CA SER A 148 -20.63 1.19 10.45
C SER A 148 -19.51 1.48 9.45
N LYS A 149 -19.61 2.56 8.65
CA LYS A 149 -18.77 2.85 7.47
C LYS A 149 -18.65 1.63 6.53
N THR A 150 -19.75 0.91 6.34
CA THR A 150 -19.81 -0.30 5.51
C THR A 150 -20.45 0.02 4.17
N HIS A 151 -19.71 -0.25 3.09
CA HIS A 151 -20.16 -0.09 1.72
C HIS A 151 -20.48 -1.47 1.13
N SER A 152 -21.58 -1.59 0.40
CA SER A 152 -22.06 -2.85 -0.19
C SER A 152 -22.23 -2.69 -1.69
N LEU A 153 -21.75 -3.66 -2.46
CA LEU A 153 -21.99 -3.79 -3.89
C LEU A 153 -22.54 -5.19 -4.16
N THR A 154 -23.71 -5.25 -4.79
CA THR A 154 -24.33 -6.49 -5.27
C THR A 154 -24.34 -6.43 -6.79
N LEU A 155 -23.75 -7.45 -7.43
CA LEU A 155 -23.79 -7.62 -8.88
C LEU A 155 -24.99 -8.51 -9.24
N PRO A 156 -25.79 -8.19 -10.27
CA PRO A 156 -26.82 -9.12 -10.76
C PRO A 156 -26.16 -10.40 -11.27
N ALA A 157 -26.72 -11.56 -10.92
CA ALA A 157 -26.13 -12.86 -11.24
C ALA A 157 -26.10 -13.12 -12.75
N GLU A 158 -27.12 -12.65 -13.46
CA GLU A 158 -27.29 -12.71 -14.91
C GLU A 158 -26.29 -11.85 -15.70
N ASN A 159 -25.66 -10.84 -15.07
CA ASN A 159 -24.77 -9.89 -15.73
C ASN A 159 -23.27 -10.21 -15.55
N PHE A 160 -22.92 -11.36 -14.96
CA PHE A 160 -21.51 -11.74 -14.76
C PHE A 160 -20.75 -11.92 -16.09
N PRO A 161 -19.51 -11.42 -16.20
CA PRO A 161 -18.76 -11.46 -17.44
C PRO A 161 -18.31 -12.88 -17.80
N ARG A 162 -18.25 -13.17 -19.11
CA ARG A 162 -17.78 -14.48 -19.64
C ARG A 162 -16.29 -14.78 -19.40
N VAL A 163 -15.53 -13.79 -18.92
CA VAL A 163 -14.11 -13.89 -18.58
C VAL A 163 -13.86 -13.12 -17.31
N ASP A 164 -12.97 -13.62 -16.45
CA ASP A 164 -12.65 -12.99 -15.18
C ASP A 164 -12.28 -11.51 -15.34
N LYS A 165 -12.89 -10.67 -14.50
CA LYS A 165 -12.66 -9.24 -14.42
C LYS A 165 -12.13 -8.86 -13.04
N LYS A 166 -11.35 -7.79 -12.99
CA LYS A 166 -10.73 -7.29 -11.76
C LYS A 166 -10.84 -5.79 -11.67
N PHE A 167 -11.28 -5.34 -10.51
CA PHE A 167 -11.27 -3.97 -10.04
C PHE A 167 -10.90 -3.99 -8.56
N PHE A 168 -10.58 -2.84 -7.98
CA PHE A 168 -10.42 -2.73 -6.53
C PHE A 168 -11.25 -1.57 -5.97
N ALA A 169 -11.52 -1.63 -4.67
CA ALA A 169 -12.16 -0.57 -3.89
C ALA A 169 -11.69 -0.72 -2.43
N GLY A 170 -11.79 0.32 -1.62
CA GLY A 170 -11.29 0.21 -0.24
C GLY A 170 -11.20 1.50 0.53
N CYS A 171 -10.44 1.44 1.63
CA CYS A 171 -10.42 2.48 2.65
C CYS A 171 -9.12 3.28 2.59
N LEU A 172 -9.22 4.58 2.35
CA LEU A 172 -8.08 5.49 2.28
C LEU A 172 -8.04 6.41 3.50
N LYS A 173 -6.92 6.39 4.23
CA LYS A 173 -6.69 7.34 5.35
C LYS A 173 -6.51 8.75 4.78
N THR A 174 -7.36 9.70 5.16
CA THR A 174 -7.31 11.07 4.66
C THR A 174 -6.10 11.84 5.23
N SER A 175 -5.70 11.51 6.46
CA SER A 175 -4.63 12.15 7.22
C SER A 175 -3.27 11.43 7.14
N SER A 176 -2.77 11.14 5.93
CA SER A 176 -1.32 10.91 5.76
C SER A 176 -0.77 11.33 4.38
N SER A 177 0.28 12.15 4.39
CA SER A 177 1.04 12.54 3.20
C SER A 177 1.91 11.40 2.63
N ARG A 178 1.93 10.23 3.30
CA ARG A 178 2.80 9.10 2.96
C ARG A 178 2.16 7.75 3.34
N GLN A 179 1.38 7.13 2.45
CA GLN A 179 1.07 5.69 2.49
C GLN A 179 1.51 4.98 1.18
N ARG A 180 1.88 3.70 1.24
CA ARG A 180 1.82 2.76 0.10
C ARG A 180 0.80 1.67 0.46
N ASN A 181 0.13 1.14 -0.56
CA ASN A 181 -1.15 0.47 -0.42
C ASN A 181 -1.09 -0.96 0.12
N ALA A 182 -2.22 -1.41 0.66
CA ALA A 182 -2.73 -2.75 0.42
C ALA A 182 -3.80 -2.65 -0.67
N ASP A 183 -3.85 -3.64 -1.53
CA ASP A 183 -4.92 -3.87 -2.51
C ASP A 183 -6.01 -4.74 -1.88
N VAL A 184 -7.22 -4.74 -2.45
CA VAL A 184 -8.37 -5.58 -2.06
C VAL A 184 -9.09 -6.08 -3.31
#